data_AF-A0A7X4WB58-F1
#
_entry.id   AF-A0A7X4WB58-F1
#
_cell.length_a   1.000
_cell.length_b   1.000
_cell.length_c   1.000
_cell.angle_alpha   90.00
_cell.angle_beta   90.00
_cell.angle_gamma   90.00
#
_symmetry.space_group_name_H-M   'P 1'
#
loop_
_entity.id
_entity.type
_entity.pdbx_description
1 polymer ?
#
loop_
_entity_poly.entity_id
_entity_poly.type
_entity_poly.pdbx_seq_one_letter_code
_entity_poly.pdbx_strand_id
1 'polypeptide(L)'
;MLLSRSSLPGLLSAGLILLVVGGALSALLSQATELQPLSLWQDPYLRHVTAFSFQQALLSTLLSVIPAIPVAYALSRRRFPGRTVLLRLFAMTVVLPVLVAVFGLLAIYGNSGLLAQGLVRLDMTLPFSIYGLNGILLAHVFLNLPLASRLLLQSLEGIPAEQHQLAAHLGMKGWPLFRLVAWPRLRQQLPQVAGLVFMLCFTSFAVIMSLGGGPKATTIELAIYQALRYDFDLAAGAMLALWQMLLCCSLVLLGQRFARPLSTLSGRVQQGHPNYLDSRTARVWDGCWIGLVLLLVLPPMLAVLSAGLNAQLPQLLATPALWLAISHSLQIAALACVLALISGIAILCASRYWRLQRYRLSADGLELIGTIILVTPGLVISTGLFLLLREFTDVFASAFWVVVAVNALMALPYVIKTLSQPMLHLAQQYNPLCQSLGMRGLSRLYLVEWRALRKPIAQAMAISFVLSLGDLGAIALFGSQDFQTLPLYLFQLMDSYQMEAAAVAALLLLLLSLGIFTVVESLLLSRTPSSTRTANG
;
A
#
# COMPACT_ATOMS: atom_id res chain seq x y z
N MET A 1 -16.69 15.38 -22.86
CA MET A 1 -15.87 14.14 -22.82
C MET A 1 -16.10 13.29 -21.57
N LEU A 2 -16.40 13.86 -20.39
CA LEU A 2 -16.76 13.09 -19.18
C LEU A 2 -18.28 12.82 -19.01
N LEU A 3 -19.09 13.10 -20.04
CA LEU A 3 -20.55 13.23 -19.89
C LEU A 3 -21.37 12.53 -20.98
N SER A 4 -22.29 11.72 -20.48
CA SER A 4 -23.52 11.20 -21.11
C SER A 4 -23.40 9.99 -22.04
N ARG A 5 -24.05 8.91 -21.61
CA ARG A 5 -24.49 7.71 -22.35
C ARG A 5 -23.45 6.71 -22.88
N SER A 6 -22.15 6.97 -22.87
CA SER A 6 -21.18 6.00 -23.41
C SER A 6 -20.35 5.28 -22.34
N SER A 7 -20.36 3.95 -22.40
CA SER A 7 -19.41 3.07 -21.69
C SER A 7 -18.09 2.90 -22.45
N LEU A 8 -17.99 3.43 -23.68
CA LEU A 8 -16.84 3.30 -24.59
C LEU A 8 -15.48 3.64 -23.95
N PRO A 9 -15.26 4.78 -23.28
CA PRO A 9 -13.91 5.09 -22.76
C PRO A 9 -13.47 4.11 -21.66
N GLY A 10 -14.40 3.65 -20.83
CA GLY A 10 -14.11 2.64 -19.81
C GLY A 10 -13.84 1.26 -20.42
N LEU A 11 -14.59 0.88 -21.46
CA LEU A 11 -14.36 -0.35 -22.22
C LEU A 11 -13.00 -0.33 -22.95
N LEU A 12 -12.62 0.79 -23.56
CA LEU A 12 -11.31 0.95 -24.19
C LEU A 12 -10.17 0.84 -23.18
N SER A 13 -10.31 1.50 -22.02
CA SER A 13 -9.31 1.41 -20.94
C SER A 13 -9.19 -0.02 -20.42
N ALA A 14 -10.31 -0.70 -20.18
CA ALA A 14 -10.33 -2.10 -19.77
C ALA A 14 -9.74 -3.03 -20.84
N GLY A 15 -10.02 -2.79 -22.12
CA GLY A 15 -9.44 -3.53 -23.24
C GLY A 15 -7.92 -3.37 -23.33
N LEU A 16 -7.40 -2.15 -23.12
CA LEU A 16 -5.95 -1.90 -23.08
C LEU A 16 -5.28 -2.60 -21.90
N ILE A 17 -5.90 -2.59 -20.72
CA ILE A 17 -5.40 -3.31 -19.54
C ILE A 17 -5.38 -4.82 -19.80
N LEU A 18 -6.46 -5.38 -20.36
CA LEU A 18 -6.54 -6.78 -20.72
C LEU A 18 -5.51 -7.16 -21.80
N LEU A 19 -5.22 -6.26 -22.74
CA LEU A 19 -4.19 -6.48 -23.75
C LEU A 19 -2.79 -6.52 -23.12
N VAL A 20 -2.46 -5.59 -22.23
CA VAL A 20 -1.15 -5.57 -21.55
C VAL A 20 -0.99 -6.79 -20.65
N VAL A 21 -1.97 -7.08 -19.79
CA VAL A 21 -1.92 -8.21 -18.86
C VAL A 21 -1.99 -9.54 -19.62
N GLY A 22 -2.86 -9.64 -20.63
CA GLY A 22 -2.99 -10.82 -21.48
C GLY A 22 -1.73 -11.08 -22.32
N GLY A 23 -1.10 -10.02 -22.84
CA GLY A 23 0.18 -10.11 -23.53
C GLY A 23 1.30 -10.61 -22.62
N ALA A 24 1.45 -10.01 -21.42
CA ALA A 24 2.41 -10.46 -20.43
C ALA A 24 2.19 -11.93 -20.02
N LEU A 25 0.93 -12.34 -19.83
CA LEU A 25 0.55 -13.71 -19.52
C LEU A 25 0.83 -14.67 -20.68
N SER A 26 0.58 -14.25 -21.92
CA SER A 26 0.89 -15.03 -23.12
C SER A 26 2.39 -15.27 -23.26
N ALA A 27 3.22 -14.25 -22.99
CA ALA A 27 4.68 -14.38 -23.04
C ALA A 27 5.22 -15.29 -21.92
N LEU A 28 4.61 -15.24 -20.73
CA LEU A 28 4.92 -16.19 -19.65
C LEU A 28 4.58 -17.63 -20.05
N LEU A 29 3.41 -17.84 -20.68
CA LEU A 29 2.99 -19.16 -21.13
C LEU A 29 3.83 -19.70 -22.30
N SER A 30 4.26 -18.86 -23.24
CA SER A 30 5.11 -19.28 -24.35
C SER A 30 6.50 -19.73 -23.87
N GLN A 31 7.03 -19.07 -22.84
CA GLN A 31 8.30 -19.41 -22.24
C GLN A 31 8.24 -20.65 -21.34
N ALA A 32 7.07 -20.93 -20.75
CA ALA A 32 6.82 -22.09 -19.89
C ALA A 32 6.27 -23.29 -20.70
N THR A 33 6.98 -23.74 -21.74
CA THR A 33 6.51 -24.79 -22.67
C THR A 33 6.37 -26.19 -22.02
N GLU A 34 7.11 -26.46 -20.95
CA GLU A 34 6.99 -27.67 -20.14
C GLU A 34 6.41 -27.37 -18.75
N LEU A 35 5.16 -26.90 -18.70
CA LEU A 35 4.39 -26.85 -17.45
C LEU A 35 4.06 -28.27 -17.00
N GLN A 36 5.00 -28.92 -16.32
CA GLN A 36 4.73 -30.12 -15.55
C GLN A 36 4.36 -29.68 -14.12
N PRO A 37 3.08 -29.50 -13.76
CA PRO A 37 2.70 -29.09 -12.41
C PRO A 37 3.18 -30.09 -11.33
N LEU A 38 3.47 -31.33 -11.72
CA LEU A 38 4.11 -32.32 -10.85
C LEU A 38 5.58 -32.00 -10.54
N SER A 39 6.33 -31.36 -11.45
CA SER A 39 7.74 -31.00 -11.23
C SER A 39 7.87 -29.89 -10.18
N LEU A 40 6.94 -28.94 -10.13
CA LEU A 40 6.84 -27.91 -9.07
C LEU A 40 6.80 -28.53 -7.67
N TRP A 41 6.03 -29.62 -7.56
CA TRP A 41 5.89 -30.38 -6.34
C TRP A 41 6.96 -31.45 -6.18
N GLN A 42 7.91 -31.65 -7.08
CA GLN A 42 9.02 -32.59 -6.89
C GLN A 42 10.33 -31.86 -6.58
N ASP A 43 10.49 -30.65 -7.10
CA ASP A 43 11.65 -29.80 -6.87
C ASP A 43 11.73 -29.31 -5.41
N PRO A 44 12.76 -29.68 -4.64
CA PRO A 44 12.97 -29.21 -3.28
C PRO A 44 13.08 -27.68 -3.19
N TYR A 45 13.66 -27.02 -4.19
CA TYR A 45 13.84 -25.57 -4.19
C TYR A 45 12.50 -24.85 -4.30
N LEU A 46 11.65 -25.24 -5.27
CA LEU A 46 10.34 -24.63 -5.48
C LEU A 46 9.39 -24.85 -4.30
N ARG A 47 9.44 -26.04 -3.68
CA ARG A 47 8.74 -26.32 -2.42
C ARG A 47 9.21 -25.41 -1.30
N HIS A 48 10.53 -25.23 -1.14
CA HIS A 48 11.10 -24.36 -0.11
C HIS A 48 10.67 -22.91 -0.30
N VAL A 49 10.82 -22.36 -1.50
CA VAL A 49 10.45 -20.97 -1.83
C VAL A 49 8.95 -20.72 -1.62
N THR A 50 8.10 -21.68 -2.04
CA THR A 50 6.65 -21.58 -1.81
C THR A 50 6.32 -21.65 -0.32
N ALA A 51 6.86 -22.63 0.41
CA ALA A 51 6.60 -22.80 1.84
C ALA A 51 7.11 -21.60 2.65
N PHE A 52 8.30 -21.09 2.34
CA PHE A 52 8.86 -19.91 3.00
C PHE A 52 7.98 -18.68 2.76
N SER A 53 7.53 -18.44 1.52
CA SER A 53 6.65 -17.31 1.20
C SER A 53 5.34 -17.36 2.00
N PHE A 54 4.71 -18.54 2.12
CA PHE A 54 3.52 -18.70 2.95
C PHE A 54 3.80 -18.54 4.45
N GLN A 55 4.84 -19.19 4.97
CA GLN A 55 5.19 -19.13 6.40
C GLN A 55 5.54 -17.72 6.84
N GLN A 56 6.39 -17.04 6.07
CA GLN A 56 6.82 -15.68 6.35
C GLN A 56 5.63 -14.72 6.28
N ALA A 57 4.78 -14.80 5.25
CA ALA A 57 3.61 -13.93 5.12
C ALA A 57 2.59 -14.15 6.22
N LEU A 58 2.31 -15.41 6.58
CA LEU A 58 1.40 -15.77 7.67
C LEU A 58 1.91 -15.23 9.01
N LEU A 59 3.19 -15.48 9.34
CA LEU A 59 3.79 -15.03 10.58
C LEU A 59 3.82 -13.49 10.67
N SER A 60 4.19 -12.82 9.57
CA SER A 60 4.16 -11.34 9.49
C SER A 60 2.76 -10.79 9.71
N THR A 61 1.75 -11.44 9.15
CA THR A 61 0.34 -11.05 9.31
C THR A 61 -0.11 -11.19 10.76
N LEU A 62 0.17 -12.33 11.39
CA LEU A 62 -0.19 -12.56 12.79
C LEU A 62 0.50 -11.57 13.72
N LEU A 63 1.81 -11.35 13.53
CA LEU A 63 2.59 -10.40 14.32
C LEU A 63 2.19 -8.93 14.10
N SER A 64 1.60 -8.59 12.95
CA SER A 64 1.11 -7.24 12.69
C SER A 64 -0.33 -7.02 13.18
N VAL A 65 -1.23 -7.98 12.90
CA VAL A 65 -2.66 -7.84 13.14
C VAL A 65 -3.03 -8.11 14.59
N ILE A 66 -2.42 -9.10 15.26
CA ILE A 66 -2.74 -9.42 16.65
C ILE A 66 -2.44 -8.22 17.57
N PRO A 67 -1.24 -7.60 17.52
CA PRO A 67 -0.96 -6.39 18.29
C PRO A 67 -1.76 -5.17 17.83
N ALA A 68 -2.19 -5.12 16.57
CA ALA A 68 -3.01 -4.01 16.08
C ALA A 68 -4.38 -3.93 16.75
N ILE A 69 -4.94 -5.05 17.24
CA ILE A 69 -6.23 -5.11 17.94
C ILE A 69 -6.22 -4.30 19.25
N PRO A 70 -5.34 -4.58 20.23
CA PRO A 70 -5.29 -3.81 21.47
C PRO A 70 -4.87 -2.36 21.23
N VAL A 71 -4.03 -2.08 20.22
CA VAL A 71 -3.64 -0.72 19.84
C VAL A 71 -4.84 0.07 19.31
N ALA A 72 -5.60 -0.50 18.37
CA ALA A 72 -6.81 0.14 17.84
C ALA A 72 -7.84 0.39 18.95
N TYR A 73 -7.99 -0.57 19.87
CA TYR A 73 -8.89 -0.44 21.02
C TYR A 73 -8.40 0.61 22.04
N ALA A 74 -7.10 0.72 22.29
CA ALA A 74 -6.53 1.77 23.12
C ALA A 74 -6.76 3.16 22.49
N LEU A 75 -6.55 3.29 21.18
CA LEU A 75 -6.73 4.54 20.43
C LEU A 75 -8.19 4.98 20.28
N SER A 76 -9.15 4.05 20.36
CA SER A 76 -10.58 4.37 20.35
C SER A 76 -11.05 4.91 21.70
N ARG A 77 -10.48 4.45 22.82
CA ARG A 77 -10.85 4.87 24.18
C ARG A 77 -10.09 6.10 24.68
N ARG A 78 -8.82 6.23 24.33
CA ARG A 78 -7.91 7.23 24.94
C ARG A 78 -7.84 8.52 24.13
N ARG A 79 -7.98 9.64 24.83
CA ARG A 79 -7.66 10.99 24.31
C ARG A 79 -6.45 11.52 25.06
N PHE A 80 -5.45 11.95 24.30
CA PHE A 80 -4.22 12.56 24.80
C PHE A 80 -3.74 13.58 23.75
N PRO A 81 -3.00 14.62 24.15
CA PRO A 81 -2.66 15.74 23.25
C PRO A 81 -1.91 15.30 21.98
N GLY A 82 -1.17 14.19 22.02
CA GLY A 82 -0.44 13.64 20.87
C GLY A 82 -1.23 12.69 19.95
N ARG A 83 -2.51 12.40 20.23
CA ARG A 83 -3.28 11.38 19.47
C ARG A 83 -3.33 11.68 17.98
N THR A 84 -3.59 12.94 17.60
CA THR A 84 -3.66 13.34 16.19
C THR A 84 -2.32 13.18 15.48
N VAL A 85 -1.21 13.47 16.17
CA VAL A 85 0.13 13.29 15.63
C VAL A 85 0.41 11.80 15.40
N LEU A 86 0.06 10.94 16.36
CA LEU A 86 0.21 9.50 16.23
C LEU A 86 -0.62 8.93 15.06
N LEU A 87 -1.88 9.35 14.92
CA LEU A 87 -2.73 8.92 13.79
C LEU A 87 -2.20 9.41 12.44
N ARG A 88 -1.60 10.61 12.39
CA ARG A 88 -0.88 11.09 11.20
C ARG A 88 0.35 10.25 10.91
N LEU A 89 1.13 9.90 11.93
CA LEU A 89 2.29 9.02 11.81
C LEU A 89 1.89 7.66 11.22
N PHE A 90 0.77 7.08 11.67
CA PHE A 90 0.24 5.82 11.12
C PHE A 90 -0.23 5.98 9.66
N ALA A 91 -0.73 7.15 9.29
CA ALA A 91 -1.04 7.42 7.88
C ALA A 91 0.24 7.56 7.04
N MET A 92 1.29 8.16 7.61
CA MET A 92 2.59 8.33 6.96
C MET A 92 3.29 6.99 6.72
N THR A 93 3.23 6.02 7.64
CA THR A 93 3.85 4.69 7.44
C THR A 93 3.26 3.93 6.26
N VAL A 94 2.00 4.18 5.89
CA VAL A 94 1.36 3.60 4.69
C VAL A 94 1.92 4.19 3.40
N VAL A 95 2.35 5.44 3.46
CA VAL A 95 2.84 6.23 2.34
C VAL A 95 4.38 6.18 2.26
N LEU A 96 5.02 5.67 3.31
CA LEU A 96 6.47 5.57 3.41
C LEU A 96 7.01 4.56 2.37
N PRO A 97 7.95 4.97 1.49
CA PRO A 97 8.61 4.03 0.59
C PRO A 97 9.30 2.90 1.36
N VAL A 98 9.13 1.66 0.90
CA VAL A 98 9.58 0.47 1.64
C VAL A 98 11.07 0.50 1.94
N LEU A 99 11.91 0.97 1.00
CA LEU A 99 13.35 1.06 1.23
C LEU A 99 13.74 2.10 2.28
N VAL A 100 12.95 3.17 2.44
CA VAL A 100 13.18 4.13 3.53
C VAL A 100 12.89 3.47 4.88
N ALA A 101 11.84 2.65 4.95
CA ALA A 101 11.54 1.87 6.15
C ALA A 101 12.66 0.87 6.47
N VAL A 102 13.13 0.13 5.47
CA VAL A 102 14.25 -0.82 5.61
C VAL A 102 15.51 -0.09 6.09
N PHE A 103 15.88 1.02 5.45
CA PHE A 103 17.03 1.83 5.87
C PHE A 103 16.89 2.31 7.32
N GLY A 104 15.73 2.83 7.70
CA GLY A 104 15.47 3.27 9.08
C GLY A 104 15.60 2.15 10.12
N LEU A 105 15.20 0.93 9.75
CA LEU A 105 15.40 -0.25 10.61
C LEU A 105 16.86 -0.68 10.67
N LEU A 106 17.59 -0.67 9.55
CA LEU A 106 19.03 -0.95 9.50
C LEU A 106 19.84 0.06 10.34
N ALA A 107 19.47 1.34 10.32
CA ALA A 107 20.12 2.38 11.11
C ALA A 107 20.01 2.16 12.63
N ILE A 108 19.05 1.35 13.08
CA ILE A 108 18.83 1.05 14.50
C ILE A 108 19.31 -0.35 14.86
N TYR A 109 18.83 -1.35 14.13
CA TYR A 109 18.97 -2.77 14.41
C TYR A 109 20.04 -3.46 13.57
N GLY A 110 20.66 -2.76 12.62
CA GLY A 110 21.80 -3.28 11.87
C GLY A 110 23.05 -3.43 12.73
N ASN A 111 24.03 -4.18 12.22
CA ASN A 111 25.30 -4.46 12.92
C ASN A 111 26.07 -3.19 13.30
N SER A 112 25.93 -2.12 12.52
CA SER A 112 26.52 -0.80 12.79
C SER A 112 25.49 0.23 13.28
N GLY A 113 24.29 -0.21 13.65
CA GLY A 113 23.18 0.66 14.05
C GLY A 113 23.27 1.15 15.49
N LEU A 114 22.36 2.05 15.87
CA LEU A 114 22.34 2.70 17.19
C LEU A 114 22.30 1.70 18.36
N LEU A 115 21.54 0.61 18.25
CA LEU A 115 21.47 -0.40 19.31
C LEU A 115 22.77 -1.18 19.43
N ALA A 116 23.41 -1.50 18.30
CA ALA A 116 24.70 -2.18 18.30
C ALA A 116 25.78 -1.35 18.98
N GLN A 117 25.87 -0.07 18.60
CA GLN A 117 26.81 0.87 19.19
C GLN A 117 26.56 1.05 20.69
N GLY A 118 25.29 1.07 21.12
CA GLY A 118 24.92 1.12 22.54
C GLY A 118 25.31 -0.13 23.31
N LEU A 119 25.09 -1.32 22.76
CA LEU A 119 25.43 -2.60 23.37
C LEU A 119 26.94 -2.81 23.46
N VAL A 120 27.71 -2.40 22.44
CA VAL A 120 29.18 -2.46 22.46
C VAL A 120 29.75 -1.60 23.60
N ARG A 121 29.14 -0.45 23.91
CA ARG A 121 29.54 0.36 25.08
C ARG A 121 29.28 -0.31 26.43
N LEU A 122 28.45 -1.35 26.44
CA LEU A 122 28.11 -2.17 27.60
C LEU A 122 28.80 -3.55 27.55
N ASP A 123 29.78 -3.73 26.65
CA ASP A 123 30.45 -5.02 26.39
C ASP A 123 29.49 -6.17 26.03
N MET A 124 28.34 -5.85 25.43
CA MET A 124 27.34 -6.80 24.95
C MET A 124 27.31 -6.85 23.42
N THR A 125 26.98 -8.01 22.87
CA THR A 125 26.75 -8.19 21.42
C THR A 125 25.25 -8.16 21.11
N LEU A 126 24.91 -7.85 19.85
CA LEU A 126 23.52 -7.91 19.43
C LEU A 126 23.02 -9.36 19.49
N PRO A 127 21.92 -9.64 20.20
CA PRO A 127 21.43 -11.00 20.37
C PRO A 127 20.73 -11.55 19.12
N PHE A 128 20.49 -10.71 18.10
CA PHE A 128 19.85 -11.12 16.85
C PHE A 128 20.43 -10.40 15.63
N SER A 129 20.36 -11.05 14.47
CA SER A 129 20.66 -10.43 13.18
C SER A 129 19.39 -9.85 12.56
N ILE A 130 19.50 -8.63 12.02
CA ILE A 130 18.43 -8.03 11.19
C ILE A 130 18.32 -8.72 9.82
N TYR A 131 19.33 -9.47 9.38
CA TYR A 131 19.26 -10.19 8.11
C TYR A 131 18.59 -11.56 8.30
N GLY A 132 17.71 -11.91 7.37
CA GLY A 132 16.91 -13.14 7.37
C GLY A 132 15.48 -12.93 7.86
N LEU A 133 14.85 -14.01 8.33
CA LEU A 133 13.43 -14.00 8.69
C LEU A 133 13.09 -12.93 9.75
N ASN A 134 13.92 -12.76 10.78
CA ASN A 134 13.65 -11.82 11.87
C ASN A 134 13.50 -10.37 11.39
N GLY A 135 14.39 -9.89 10.52
CA GLY A 135 14.27 -8.54 9.96
C GLY A 135 13.11 -8.40 9.00
N ILE A 136 12.81 -9.44 8.20
CA ILE A 136 11.63 -9.46 7.33
C ILE A 136 10.35 -9.29 8.17
N LEU A 137 10.22 -10.05 9.27
CA LEU A 137 9.09 -9.94 10.20
C LEU A 137 9.03 -8.55 10.84
N LEU A 138 10.16 -8.03 11.33
CA LEU A 138 10.23 -6.71 11.97
C LEU A 138 9.83 -5.60 11.00
N ALA A 139 10.32 -5.64 9.76
CA ALA A 139 9.97 -4.70 8.72
C ALA A 139 8.49 -4.75 8.36
N HIS A 140 7.92 -5.96 8.23
CA HIS A 140 6.49 -6.08 8.00
C HIS A 140 5.64 -5.62 9.18
N VAL A 141 6.06 -5.85 10.43
CA VAL A 141 5.36 -5.35 11.61
C VAL A 141 5.42 -3.82 11.64
N PHE A 142 6.58 -3.22 11.38
CA PHE A 142 6.74 -1.77 11.28
C PHE A 142 5.81 -1.14 10.22
N LEU A 143 5.72 -1.75 9.03
CA LEU A 143 4.87 -1.25 7.93
C LEU A 143 3.37 -1.50 8.17
N ASN A 144 3.01 -2.72 8.60
CA ASN A 144 1.63 -3.20 8.56
C ASN A 144 0.86 -3.05 9.87
N LEU A 145 1.52 -3.01 11.04
CA LEU A 145 0.83 -2.81 12.32
C LEU A 145 0.11 -1.46 12.35
N PRO A 146 0.73 -0.31 12.01
CA PRO A 146 0.04 0.99 11.99
C PRO A 146 -1.15 1.02 11.04
N LEU A 147 -0.99 0.41 9.85
CA LEU A 147 -2.05 0.25 8.86
C LEU A 147 -3.22 -0.56 9.43
N ALA A 148 -2.95 -1.74 9.99
CA ALA A 148 -3.95 -2.60 10.59
C ALA A 148 -4.65 -1.92 11.77
N SER A 149 -3.91 -1.23 12.64
CA SER A 149 -4.47 -0.47 13.76
C SER A 149 -5.43 0.62 13.29
N ARG A 150 -5.09 1.32 12.19
CA ARG A 150 -5.94 2.37 11.63
C ARG A 150 -7.22 1.81 11.01
N LEU A 151 -7.13 0.70 10.28
CA LEU A 151 -8.30 0.04 9.70
C LEU A 151 -9.25 -0.48 10.79
N LEU A 152 -8.71 -1.12 11.83
CA LEU A 152 -9.48 -1.61 12.97
C LEU A 152 -10.08 -0.47 13.80
N LEU A 153 -9.33 0.63 13.99
CA LEU A 153 -9.81 1.83 14.67
C LEU A 153 -11.03 2.43 13.95
N GLN A 154 -11.01 2.49 12.61
CA GLN A 154 -12.12 3.00 11.82
C GLN A 154 -13.41 2.20 12.05
N SER A 155 -13.33 0.87 12.22
CA SER A 155 -14.50 0.04 12.54
C SER A 155 -15.01 0.28 13.96
N LEU A 156 -14.11 0.50 14.92
CA LEU A 156 -14.48 0.85 16.29
C LEU A 156 -15.12 2.24 16.39
N GLU A 157 -14.61 3.23 15.66
CA GLU A 157 -15.20 4.58 15.60
C GLU A 157 -16.54 4.60 14.85
N GLY A 158 -16.85 3.57 14.05
CA GLY A 158 -18.13 3.37 13.39
C GLY A 158 -19.24 2.78 14.29
N ILE A 159 -18.98 2.58 15.59
CA ILE A 159 -19.98 2.12 16.55
C ILE A 159 -20.91 3.30 16.90
N PRO A 160 -22.25 3.16 16.75
CA PRO A 160 -23.18 4.22 17.10
C PRO A 160 -23.08 4.65 18.57
N ALA A 161 -23.21 5.95 18.83
CA ALA A 161 -23.09 6.51 20.17
C ALA A 161 -24.13 5.93 21.14
N GLU A 162 -25.31 5.57 20.64
CA GLU A 162 -26.40 4.95 21.40
C GLU A 162 -25.97 3.60 21.99
N GLN A 163 -25.17 2.82 21.26
CA GLN A 163 -24.63 1.54 21.76
C GLN A 163 -23.67 1.75 22.93
N HIS A 164 -22.87 2.82 22.87
CA HIS A 164 -21.99 3.17 23.98
C HIS A 164 -22.76 3.72 25.18
N GLN A 165 -23.79 4.52 24.97
CA GLN A 165 -24.65 5.02 26.05
C GLN A 165 -25.39 3.88 26.75
N LEU A 166 -25.92 2.91 25.99
CA LEU A 166 -26.57 1.73 26.56
C LEU A 166 -25.61 0.89 27.40
N ALA A 167 -24.39 0.65 26.90
CA ALA A 167 -23.35 -0.05 27.66
C ALA A 167 -23.00 0.69 28.96
N ALA A 168 -22.96 2.02 28.94
CA ALA A 168 -22.72 2.84 30.13
C ALA A 168 -23.88 2.75 31.14
N HIS A 169 -25.14 2.79 30.68
CA HIS A 169 -26.33 2.59 31.53
C HIS A 169 -26.36 1.22 32.20
N LEU A 170 -25.91 0.17 31.51
CA LEU A 170 -25.77 -1.18 32.05
C LEU A 170 -24.54 -1.36 32.96
N GLY A 171 -23.76 -0.29 33.20
CA GLY A 171 -22.56 -0.35 34.04
C GLY A 171 -21.42 -1.19 33.44
N MET A 172 -21.44 -1.49 32.14
CA MET A 172 -20.42 -2.31 31.49
C MET A 172 -19.08 -1.57 31.41
N LYS A 173 -18.02 -2.16 31.97
CA LYS A 173 -16.65 -1.62 31.97
C LYS A 173 -15.63 -2.69 31.62
N GLY A 174 -14.46 -2.30 31.12
CA GLY A 174 -13.33 -3.22 30.92
C GLY A 174 -13.61 -4.35 29.93
N TRP A 175 -13.43 -5.59 30.36
CA TRP A 175 -13.55 -6.79 29.51
C TRP A 175 -14.97 -7.03 28.95
N PRO A 176 -16.06 -6.92 29.74
CA PRO A 176 -17.43 -6.97 29.21
C PRO A 176 -17.67 -6.01 28.03
N LEU A 177 -17.21 -4.76 28.16
CA LEU A 177 -17.33 -3.76 27.11
C LEU A 177 -16.55 -4.16 25.85
N PHE A 178 -15.33 -4.66 26.02
CA PHE A 178 -14.54 -5.18 24.89
C PHE A 178 -15.24 -6.37 24.21
N ARG A 179 -15.62 -7.40 24.99
CA ARG A 179 -16.15 -8.66 24.45
C ARG A 179 -17.52 -8.49 23.78
N LEU A 180 -18.39 -7.64 24.31
CA LEU A 180 -19.77 -7.52 23.84
C LEU A 180 -19.98 -6.39 22.83
N VAL A 181 -19.17 -5.33 22.87
CA VAL A 181 -19.34 -4.16 21.99
C VAL A 181 -18.24 -4.08 20.93
N ALA A 182 -16.97 -4.11 21.35
CA ALA A 182 -15.85 -3.90 20.44
C ALA A 182 -15.50 -5.16 19.60
N TRP A 183 -15.38 -6.32 20.25
CA TRP A 183 -14.96 -7.57 19.62
C TRP A 183 -15.88 -8.04 18.48
N PRO A 184 -17.23 -7.95 18.58
CA PRO A 184 -18.10 -8.34 17.48
C PRO A 184 -17.91 -7.50 16.21
N ARG A 185 -17.51 -6.23 16.36
CA ARG A 185 -17.18 -5.35 15.22
C ARG A 185 -15.79 -5.65 14.68
N LEU A 186 -14.81 -5.84 15.56
CA LEU A 186 -13.45 -6.21 15.16
C LEU A 186 -13.43 -7.55 14.42
N ARG A 187 -14.10 -8.60 14.94
CA ARG A 187 -14.12 -9.92 14.29
C ARG A 187 -14.73 -9.90 12.89
N GLN A 188 -15.63 -8.97 12.60
CA GLN A 188 -16.24 -8.83 11.27
C GLN A 188 -15.24 -8.24 10.26
N GLN A 189 -14.39 -7.32 10.71
CA GLN A 189 -13.40 -6.67 9.86
C GLN A 189 -12.07 -7.43 9.80
N LEU A 190 -11.76 -8.24 10.82
CA LEU A 190 -10.47 -8.90 10.99
C LEU A 190 -10.07 -9.79 9.79
N PRO A 191 -10.95 -10.60 9.16
CA PRO A 191 -10.58 -11.35 7.95
C PRO A 191 -10.15 -10.46 6.78
N GLN A 192 -10.78 -9.28 6.62
CA GLN A 192 -10.44 -8.34 5.55
C GLN A 192 -9.09 -7.68 5.80
N VAL A 193 -8.83 -7.25 7.04
CA VAL A 193 -7.54 -6.65 7.43
C VAL A 193 -6.43 -7.70 7.36
N ALA A 194 -6.66 -8.91 7.86
CA ALA A 194 -5.69 -10.00 7.82
C ALA A 194 -5.39 -10.44 6.38
N GLY A 195 -6.41 -10.58 5.53
CA GLY A 195 -6.21 -10.90 4.11
C GLY A 195 -5.43 -9.81 3.36
N LEU A 196 -5.71 -8.54 3.63
CA LEU A 196 -4.96 -7.42 3.05
C LEU A 196 -3.49 -7.45 3.48
N VAL A 197 -3.21 -7.55 4.78
CA VAL A 197 -1.85 -7.59 5.32
C VAL A 197 -1.11 -8.84 4.82
N PHE A 198 -1.79 -9.99 4.75
CA PHE A 198 -1.22 -11.21 4.20
C PHE A 198 -0.78 -11.03 2.75
N MET A 199 -1.65 -10.48 1.90
CA MET A 199 -1.30 -10.19 0.52
C MET A 199 -0.09 -9.24 0.42
N LEU A 200 -0.09 -8.15 1.21
CA LEU A 200 1.05 -7.21 1.24
C LEU A 200 2.36 -7.88 1.66
N CYS A 201 2.33 -8.80 2.62
CA CYS A 201 3.52 -9.53 3.05
C CYS A 201 3.95 -10.61 2.04
N PHE A 202 2.98 -11.28 1.40
CA PHE A 202 3.22 -12.36 0.42
C PHE A 202 3.81 -11.82 -0.89
N THR A 203 3.44 -10.61 -1.28
CA THR A 203 3.95 -9.91 -2.47
C THR A 203 4.99 -8.83 -2.11
N SER A 204 5.79 -9.07 -1.07
CA SER A 204 6.76 -8.11 -0.57
C SER A 204 8.13 -8.32 -1.21
N PHE A 205 8.40 -7.65 -2.32
CA PHE A 205 9.69 -7.79 -2.98
C PHE A 205 10.82 -7.02 -2.26
N ALA A 206 10.62 -5.72 -2.03
CA ALA A 206 11.69 -4.83 -1.59
C ALA A 206 12.25 -5.14 -0.19
N VAL A 207 11.38 -5.58 0.74
CA VAL A 207 11.82 -5.98 2.09
C VAL A 207 12.71 -7.22 2.02
N ILE A 208 12.27 -8.24 1.29
CA ILE A 208 12.99 -9.51 1.19
C ILE A 208 14.28 -9.35 0.38
N MET A 209 14.29 -8.54 -0.68
CA MET A 209 15.52 -8.26 -1.43
C MET A 209 16.58 -7.56 -0.56
N SER A 210 16.16 -6.66 0.34
CA SER A 210 17.09 -5.85 1.14
C SER A 210 17.52 -6.50 2.46
N LEU A 211 16.64 -7.29 3.08
CA LEU A 211 16.88 -7.93 4.39
C LEU A 211 17.02 -9.45 4.30
N GLY A 212 16.78 -10.07 3.14
CA GLY A 212 16.89 -11.49 2.91
C GLY A 212 18.35 -11.94 3.00
N GLY A 213 18.76 -12.42 4.17
CA GLY A 213 20.13 -12.86 4.48
C GLY A 213 20.57 -14.16 3.81
N GLY A 214 20.23 -14.37 2.54
CA GLY A 214 20.63 -15.53 1.72
C GLY A 214 19.50 -16.46 1.30
N PRO A 215 19.81 -17.59 0.63
CA PRO A 215 18.84 -18.45 -0.07
C PRO A 215 17.82 -19.13 0.85
N LYS A 216 18.11 -19.21 2.15
CA LYS A 216 17.16 -19.71 3.15
C LYS A 216 15.93 -18.81 3.29
N ALA A 217 16.05 -17.52 2.97
CA ALA A 217 15.00 -16.52 3.10
C ALA A 217 14.45 -16.03 1.73
N THR A 218 14.51 -16.89 0.71
CA THR A 218 14.00 -16.57 -0.63
C THR A 218 12.49 -16.77 -0.73
N THR A 219 11.77 -15.71 -1.10
CA THR A 219 10.35 -15.76 -1.48
C THR A 219 10.18 -15.98 -2.98
N ILE A 220 8.96 -16.30 -3.42
CA ILE A 220 8.67 -16.52 -4.84
C ILE A 220 9.04 -15.29 -5.67
N GLU A 221 8.76 -14.07 -5.19
CA GLU A 221 9.15 -12.84 -5.90
C GLU A 221 10.66 -12.68 -6.04
N LEU A 222 11.42 -12.93 -4.96
CA LEU A 222 12.87 -12.89 -5.04
C LEU A 222 13.41 -13.98 -5.97
N ALA A 223 12.82 -15.18 -5.97
CA ALA A 223 13.21 -16.26 -6.88
C ALA A 223 12.95 -15.92 -8.35
N ILE A 224 11.80 -15.28 -8.67
CA ILE A 224 11.52 -14.77 -10.02
C ILE A 224 12.61 -13.79 -10.45
N TYR A 225 12.93 -12.83 -9.58
CA TYR A 225 13.97 -11.85 -9.85
C TYR A 225 15.33 -12.50 -10.09
N GLN A 226 15.73 -13.45 -9.23
CA GLN A 226 17.01 -14.15 -9.33
C GLN A 226 17.12 -14.96 -10.63
N ALA A 227 16.08 -15.72 -10.96
CA ALA A 227 16.02 -16.52 -12.18
C ALA A 227 16.20 -15.66 -13.44
N LEU A 228 15.59 -14.48 -13.48
CA LEU A 228 15.65 -13.60 -14.67
C LEU A 228 16.94 -12.78 -14.75
N ARG A 229 17.38 -12.22 -13.62
CA ARG A 229 18.45 -11.20 -13.61
C ARG A 229 19.84 -11.77 -13.37
N TYR A 230 19.95 -12.84 -12.58
CA TYR A 230 21.24 -13.44 -12.24
C TYR A 230 21.46 -14.76 -13.00
N ASP A 231 20.46 -15.65 -13.01
CA ASP A 231 20.61 -16.97 -13.62
C ASP A 231 20.27 -16.98 -15.12
N PHE A 232 19.58 -15.95 -15.61
CA PHE A 232 19.04 -15.85 -16.98
C PHE A 232 18.17 -17.05 -17.42
N ASP A 233 17.61 -17.79 -16.46
CA ASP A 233 16.67 -18.88 -16.69
C ASP A 233 15.24 -18.33 -16.82
N LEU A 234 14.90 -17.95 -18.04
CA LEU A 234 13.61 -17.38 -18.39
C LEU A 234 12.46 -18.37 -18.17
N ALA A 235 12.70 -19.67 -18.37
CA ALA A 235 11.69 -20.70 -18.22
C ALA A 235 11.32 -20.89 -16.75
N ALA A 236 12.32 -20.98 -15.87
CA ALA A 236 12.11 -21.05 -14.43
C ALA A 236 11.44 -19.76 -13.90
N GLY A 237 11.91 -18.58 -14.35
CA GLY A 237 11.31 -17.29 -13.99
C GLY A 237 9.84 -17.19 -14.41
N ALA A 238 9.51 -17.61 -15.63
CA ALA A 238 8.13 -17.62 -16.13
C ALA A 238 7.24 -18.59 -15.35
N MET A 239 7.74 -19.79 -15.06
CA MET A 239 7.03 -20.80 -14.28
C MET A 239 6.70 -20.32 -12.87
N LEU A 240 7.69 -19.73 -12.17
CA LEU A 240 7.50 -19.13 -10.85
C LEU A 240 6.49 -17.97 -10.88
N ALA A 241 6.53 -17.14 -11.91
CA ALA A 241 5.60 -16.02 -12.07
C ALA A 241 4.15 -16.47 -12.32
N LEU A 242 3.95 -17.50 -13.14
CA LEU A 242 2.64 -18.14 -13.33
C LEU A 242 2.15 -18.80 -12.04
N TRP A 243 3.05 -19.45 -11.29
CA TRP A 243 2.74 -20.04 -10.00
C TRP A 243 2.32 -18.99 -8.95
N GLN A 244 3.08 -17.90 -8.82
CA GLN A 244 2.75 -16.75 -7.97
C GLN A 244 1.36 -16.21 -8.29
N MET A 245 1.06 -16.03 -9.59
CA MET A 245 -0.23 -15.52 -10.06
C MET A 245 -1.39 -16.48 -9.74
N LEU A 246 -1.20 -17.79 -9.93
CA LEU A 246 -2.18 -18.81 -9.55
C LEU A 246 -2.47 -18.76 -8.06
N LEU A 247 -1.43 -18.71 -7.23
CA LEU A 247 -1.56 -18.63 -5.77
C LEU A 247 -2.30 -17.35 -5.35
N CYS A 248 -1.90 -16.18 -5.87
CA CYS A 248 -2.55 -14.90 -5.57
C CYS A 248 -4.04 -14.92 -5.99
N CYS A 249 -4.35 -15.46 -7.17
CA CYS A 249 -5.73 -15.62 -7.64
C CYS A 249 -6.55 -16.49 -6.69
N SER A 250 -6.01 -17.65 -6.30
CA SER A 250 -6.67 -18.56 -5.37
C SER A 250 -6.95 -17.91 -4.01
N LEU A 251 -5.97 -17.16 -3.47
CA LEU A 251 -6.06 -16.47 -2.19
C LEU A 251 -7.10 -15.35 -2.21
N VAL A 252 -7.15 -14.56 -3.28
CA VAL A 252 -8.15 -13.49 -3.44
C VAL A 252 -9.56 -14.08 -3.56
N LEU A 253 -9.75 -15.13 -4.36
CA LEU A 253 -11.04 -15.79 -4.50
C LEU A 253 -11.52 -16.41 -3.18
N LEU A 254 -10.62 -17.05 -2.43
CA LEU A 254 -10.92 -17.56 -1.08
C LEU A 254 -11.25 -16.41 -0.11
N GLY A 255 -10.46 -15.34 -0.13
CA GLY A 255 -10.69 -14.15 0.71
C GLY A 255 -12.06 -13.51 0.49
N GLN A 256 -12.52 -13.44 -0.76
CA GLN A 256 -13.85 -12.93 -1.09
C GLN A 256 -14.99 -13.81 -0.52
N ARG A 257 -14.80 -15.13 -0.39
CA ARG A 257 -15.80 -16.02 0.21
C ARG A 257 -15.98 -15.78 1.72
N PHE A 258 -14.91 -15.38 2.41
CA PHE A 258 -14.93 -15.09 3.84
C PHE A 258 -15.31 -13.63 4.17
N ALA A 259 -15.12 -12.71 3.22
CA ALA A 259 -15.46 -11.31 3.37
C ALA A 259 -16.99 -11.11 3.29
N ARG A 260 -17.68 -11.06 4.44
CA ARG A 260 -19.06 -10.59 4.48
C ARG A 260 -19.06 -9.07 4.22
N PRO A 261 -19.89 -8.55 3.30
CA PRO A 261 -20.01 -7.12 3.10
C PRO A 261 -20.47 -6.49 4.42
N LEU A 262 -19.61 -5.67 5.01
CA LEU A 262 -20.00 -4.83 6.13
C LEU A 262 -21.04 -3.86 5.57
N SER A 263 -22.28 -3.95 6.07
CA SER A 263 -23.24 -2.89 5.87
C SER A 263 -22.64 -1.63 6.50
N THR A 264 -22.13 -0.73 5.67
CA THR A 264 -21.86 0.65 6.06
C THR A 264 -23.22 1.25 6.40
N LEU A 265 -23.65 1.06 7.66
CA LEU A 265 -24.76 1.79 8.22
C LEU A 265 -24.33 3.26 8.23
N SER A 266 -24.75 3.98 7.18
CA SER A 266 -24.71 5.45 7.09
C SER A 266 -25.64 6.10 8.11
N GLY A 267 -25.64 5.62 9.34
CA GLY A 267 -26.23 6.33 10.47
C GLY A 267 -25.39 7.58 10.69
N ARG A 268 -26.06 8.74 10.80
CA ARG A 268 -25.42 9.99 11.25
C ARG A 268 -24.61 9.67 12.50
N VAL A 269 -23.28 9.76 12.39
CA VAL A 269 -22.39 9.68 13.55
C VAL A 269 -22.67 10.91 14.39
N GLN A 270 -23.57 10.80 15.36
CA GLN A 270 -23.69 11.81 16.38
C GLN A 270 -22.38 11.74 17.18
N GLN A 271 -21.58 12.81 17.09
CA GLN A 271 -20.32 12.94 17.82
C GLN A 271 -20.59 13.16 19.32
N GLY A 272 -21.18 12.16 19.97
CA GLY A 272 -21.22 12.06 21.42
C GLY A 272 -20.04 11.22 21.88
N HIS A 273 -19.05 11.82 22.53
CA HIS A 273 -17.94 11.05 23.10
C HIS A 273 -18.46 10.20 24.25
N PRO A 274 -18.35 8.87 24.17
CA PRO A 274 -18.75 8.04 25.30
C PRO A 274 -17.79 8.28 26.46
N ASN A 275 -18.35 8.69 27.61
CA ASN A 275 -17.60 8.80 28.86
C ASN A 275 -17.34 7.38 29.38
N TYR A 276 -16.17 6.83 29.08
CA TYR A 276 -15.78 5.53 29.61
C TYR A 276 -15.50 5.65 31.12
N LEU A 277 -16.18 4.83 31.91
CA LEU A 277 -15.89 4.69 33.34
C LEU A 277 -14.59 3.88 33.48
N ASP A 278 -13.47 4.58 33.68
CA ASP A 278 -12.13 4.02 33.54
C ASP A 278 -11.48 3.57 34.86
N SER A 279 -10.93 2.35 34.87
CA SER A 279 -10.01 1.88 35.91
C SER A 279 -8.58 2.39 35.65
N ARG A 280 -7.75 2.49 36.70
CA ARG A 280 -6.31 2.80 36.56
C ARG A 280 -5.58 1.72 35.73
N THR A 281 -5.95 0.45 35.93
CA THR A 281 -5.36 -0.68 35.17
C THR A 281 -5.60 -0.59 33.67
N ALA A 282 -6.81 -0.16 33.25
CA ALA A 282 -7.11 0.03 31.84
C ALA A 282 -6.29 1.18 31.22
N ARG A 283 -6.02 2.24 31.98
CA ARG A 283 -5.14 3.33 31.55
C ARG A 283 -3.69 2.88 31.34
N VAL A 284 -3.14 2.10 32.27
CA VAL A 284 -1.78 1.56 32.14
C VAL A 284 -1.67 0.59 30.97
N TRP A 285 -2.65 -0.31 30.81
CA TRP A 285 -2.69 -1.24 29.68
C TRP A 285 -2.73 -0.52 28.32
N ASP A 286 -3.61 0.46 28.17
CA ASP A 286 -3.73 1.23 26.93
C ASP A 286 -2.47 2.08 26.69
N GLY A 287 -1.91 2.68 27.74
CA GLY A 287 -0.66 3.44 27.67
C GLY A 287 0.52 2.56 27.25
N CYS A 288 0.58 1.32 27.73
CA CYS A 288 1.62 0.35 27.34
C CYS A 288 1.57 0.03 25.84
N TRP A 289 0.38 -0.28 25.30
CA TRP A 289 0.23 -0.56 23.87
C TRP A 289 0.52 0.65 22.98
N ILE A 290 0.06 1.85 23.38
CA ILE A 290 0.37 3.08 22.67
C ILE A 290 1.89 3.35 22.71
N GLY A 291 2.52 3.17 23.88
CA GLY A 291 3.97 3.33 24.06
C GLY A 291 4.78 2.34 23.22
N LEU A 292 4.36 1.08 23.16
CA LEU A 292 5.02 0.04 22.37
C LEU A 292 4.98 0.36 20.87
N VAL A 293 3.83 0.82 20.35
CA VAL A 293 3.76 1.20 18.93
C VAL A 293 4.52 2.48 18.64
N LEU A 294 4.51 3.45 19.56
CA LEU A 294 5.37 4.63 19.44
C LEU A 294 6.85 4.24 19.39
N LEU A 295 7.27 3.30 20.24
CA LEU A 295 8.63 2.76 20.26
C LEU A 295 8.98 1.99 18.98
N LEU A 296 8.01 1.34 18.34
CA LEU A 296 8.22 0.66 17.06
C LEU A 296 8.38 1.67 15.91
N VAL A 297 7.52 2.69 15.86
CA VAL A 297 7.40 3.56 14.67
C VAL A 297 8.33 4.78 14.71
N LEU A 298 8.45 5.45 15.85
CA LEU A 298 9.21 6.71 15.93
C LEU A 298 10.71 6.53 15.71
N PRO A 299 11.39 5.55 16.33
CA PRO A 299 12.84 5.47 16.22
C PRO A 299 13.31 5.32 14.77
N PRO A 300 12.80 4.38 13.93
CA PRO A 300 13.27 4.25 12.56
C PRO A 300 13.09 5.54 11.75
N MET A 301 11.97 6.25 11.93
CA MET A 301 11.74 7.51 11.24
C MET A 301 12.70 8.62 11.70
N LEU A 302 12.97 8.72 13.00
CA LEU A 302 13.97 9.65 13.53
C LEU A 302 15.39 9.29 13.09
N ALA A 303 15.69 8.00 12.96
CA ALA A 303 16.98 7.51 12.48
C ALA A 303 17.22 7.93 11.02
N VAL A 304 16.22 7.84 10.14
CA VAL A 304 16.34 8.35 8.77
C VAL A 304 16.62 9.86 8.76
N LEU A 305 15.90 10.63 9.57
CA LEU A 305 16.06 12.08 9.64
C LEU A 305 17.43 12.49 10.16
N SER A 306 17.91 11.84 11.22
CA SER A 306 19.20 12.15 11.83
C SER A 306 20.38 11.63 11.01
N ALA A 307 20.32 10.39 10.51
CA ALA A 307 21.40 9.80 9.72
C ALA A 307 21.55 10.46 8.35
N GLY A 308 20.46 10.95 7.76
CA GLY A 308 20.51 11.63 6.46
C GLY A 308 21.13 13.03 6.50
N LEU A 309 21.16 13.69 7.66
CA LEU A 309 21.82 14.98 7.86
C LEU A 309 23.29 14.77 8.25
N ASN A 310 24.07 14.17 7.36
CA ASN A 310 25.47 13.82 7.60
C ASN A 310 26.45 14.62 6.71
N ALA A 311 27.75 14.38 6.90
CA ALA A 311 28.82 15.07 6.16
C ALA A 311 28.85 14.75 4.65
N GLN A 312 28.23 13.65 4.21
CA GLN A 312 28.16 13.26 2.80
C GLN A 312 27.03 13.96 2.04
N LEU A 313 26.10 14.63 2.74
CA LEU A 313 24.99 15.36 2.12
C LEU A 313 25.44 16.34 1.00
N PRO A 314 26.40 17.25 1.20
CA PRO A 314 26.84 18.15 0.13
C PRO A 314 27.52 17.41 -1.02
N GLN A 315 28.27 16.35 -0.73
CA GLN A 315 28.96 15.54 -1.76
C GLN A 315 27.95 14.81 -2.65
N LEU A 316 26.94 14.18 -2.03
CA LEU A 316 25.92 13.45 -2.77
C LEU A 316 25.03 14.41 -3.58
N LEU A 317 24.68 15.58 -3.04
CA LEU A 317 23.97 16.62 -3.78
C LEU A 317 24.78 17.17 -4.97
N ALA A 318 26.11 17.07 -4.96
CA ALA A 318 26.94 17.42 -6.11
C ALA A 318 27.00 16.32 -7.18
N THR A 319 26.54 15.10 -6.88
CA THR A 319 26.58 14.01 -7.86
C THR A 319 25.44 14.14 -8.90
N PRO A 320 25.75 14.07 -10.21
CA PRO A 320 24.72 14.17 -11.24
C PRO A 320 23.77 12.95 -11.25
N ALA A 321 24.29 11.78 -10.85
CA ALA A 321 23.52 10.54 -10.79
C ALA A 321 22.31 10.64 -9.85
N LEU A 322 22.44 11.31 -8.71
CA LEU A 322 21.34 11.53 -7.77
C LEU A 322 20.21 12.33 -8.41
N TRP A 323 20.52 13.45 -9.07
CA TRP A 323 19.51 14.29 -9.70
C TRP A 323 18.82 13.60 -10.87
N LEU A 324 19.56 12.81 -11.63
CA LEU A 324 19.00 11.98 -12.68
C LEU A 324 18.03 10.94 -12.11
N ALA A 325 18.40 10.25 -11.02
CA ALA A 325 17.52 9.30 -10.33
C ALA A 325 16.26 9.96 -9.75
N ILE A 326 16.39 11.15 -9.14
CA ILE A 326 15.25 11.97 -8.67
C ILE A 326 14.33 12.34 -9.84
N SER A 327 14.91 12.79 -10.96
CA SER A 327 14.15 13.21 -12.14
C SER A 327 13.36 12.06 -12.75
N HIS A 328 13.98 10.88 -12.91
CA HIS A 328 13.31 9.68 -13.41
C HIS A 328 12.20 9.24 -12.46
N SER A 329 12.45 9.18 -11.16
CA SER A 329 11.41 8.88 -10.15
C SER A 329 10.21 9.82 -10.25
N LEU A 330 10.45 11.12 -10.39
CA LEU A 330 9.38 12.13 -10.46
C LEU A 330 8.60 12.04 -11.77
N GLN A 331 9.28 11.87 -12.91
CA GLN A 331 8.65 11.72 -14.22
C GLN A 331 7.82 10.44 -14.29
N ILE A 332 8.37 9.31 -13.82
CA ILE A 332 7.66 8.03 -13.80
C ILE A 332 6.43 8.13 -12.90
N ALA A 333 6.57 8.66 -11.68
CA ALA A 333 5.46 8.81 -10.76
C ALA A 333 4.36 9.74 -11.29
N ALA A 334 4.73 10.85 -11.93
CA ALA A 334 3.78 11.78 -12.54
C ALA A 334 3.01 11.14 -13.69
N LEU A 335 3.72 10.52 -14.64
CA LEU A 335 3.10 9.88 -15.81
C LEU A 335 2.24 8.69 -15.40
N ALA A 336 2.74 7.82 -14.52
CA ALA A 336 2.01 6.67 -14.01
C ALA A 336 0.72 7.10 -13.30
N CYS A 337 0.80 8.14 -12.47
CA CYS A 337 -0.35 8.69 -11.76
C CYS A 337 -1.41 9.26 -12.72
N VAL A 338 -1.00 10.02 -13.74
CA VAL A 338 -1.90 10.58 -14.75
C VAL A 338 -2.59 9.46 -15.54
N LEU A 339 -1.84 8.46 -15.98
CA LEU A 339 -2.39 7.30 -16.69
C LEU A 339 -3.37 6.51 -15.83
N ALA A 340 -3.03 6.26 -14.56
CA ALA A 340 -3.89 5.57 -13.61
C ALA A 340 -5.19 6.35 -13.34
N LEU A 341 -5.11 7.68 -13.18
CA LEU A 341 -6.28 8.53 -12.99
C LEU A 341 -7.19 8.56 -14.21
N ILE A 342 -6.63 8.74 -15.41
CA ILE A 342 -7.41 8.75 -16.66
C ILE A 342 -8.13 7.42 -16.83
N SER A 343 -7.40 6.31 -16.69
CA SER A 343 -7.94 4.96 -16.85
C SER A 343 -8.97 4.62 -15.76
N GLY A 344 -8.68 4.96 -14.51
CA GLY A 344 -9.57 4.72 -13.37
C GLY A 344 -10.86 5.52 -13.45
N ILE A 345 -10.78 6.80 -13.81
CA ILE A 345 -11.97 7.64 -14.02
C ILE A 345 -12.79 7.12 -15.21
N ALA A 346 -12.14 6.73 -16.31
CA ALA A 346 -12.84 6.15 -17.47
C ALA A 346 -13.60 4.87 -17.11
N ILE A 347 -12.96 3.94 -16.38
CA ILE A 347 -13.58 2.71 -15.87
C ILE A 347 -14.75 3.03 -14.95
N LEU A 348 -14.57 3.94 -13.99
CA LEU A 348 -15.61 4.30 -13.03
C LEU A 348 -16.79 5.04 -13.69
N CYS A 349 -16.56 5.86 -14.70
CA CYS A 349 -17.63 6.47 -15.48
C CYS A 349 -18.49 5.42 -16.19
N ALA A 350 -17.87 4.40 -16.78
CA ALA A 350 -18.57 3.29 -17.44
C ALA A 350 -19.27 2.37 -16.43
N SER A 351 -18.61 2.00 -15.32
CA SER A 351 -19.22 1.24 -14.23
C SER A 351 -20.46 1.96 -13.68
N ARG A 352 -20.34 3.26 -13.38
CA ARG A 352 -21.45 4.11 -12.91
C ARG A 352 -22.62 4.11 -13.88
N TYR A 353 -22.36 4.20 -15.18
CA TYR A 353 -23.39 4.15 -16.22
C TYR A 353 -24.16 2.82 -16.19
N TRP A 354 -23.45 1.69 -16.14
CA TRP A 354 -24.05 0.37 -16.07
C TRP A 354 -24.79 0.11 -14.74
N ARG A 355 -24.27 0.60 -13.60
CA ARG A 355 -24.96 0.52 -12.30
C ARG A 355 -26.30 1.27 -12.31
N LEU A 356 -26.36 2.44 -12.96
CA LEU A 356 -27.60 3.20 -13.12
C LEU A 356 -28.63 2.49 -14.01
N GLN A 357 -28.18 1.70 -14.98
CA GLN A 357 -29.02 0.86 -15.85
C GLN A 357 -29.34 -0.52 -15.27
N ARG A 358 -29.00 -0.76 -13.99
CA ARG A 358 -29.20 -2.04 -13.28
C ARG A 358 -28.32 -3.21 -13.76
N TYR A 359 -27.33 -2.97 -14.63
CA TYR A 359 -26.32 -3.96 -15.01
C TYR A 359 -25.18 -4.05 -13.97
N ARG A 360 -25.51 -4.55 -12.77
CA ARG A 360 -24.56 -4.60 -11.63
C ARG A 360 -23.37 -5.53 -11.91
N LEU A 361 -23.63 -6.73 -12.43
CA LEU A 361 -22.58 -7.73 -12.70
C LEU A 361 -21.54 -7.23 -13.71
N SER A 362 -21.98 -6.56 -14.78
CA SER A 362 -21.07 -5.99 -15.78
C SER A 362 -20.23 -4.85 -15.20
N ALA A 363 -20.83 -4.02 -14.34
CA ALA A 363 -20.10 -2.94 -13.66
C ALA A 363 -19.06 -3.49 -12.67
N ASP A 364 -19.42 -4.52 -11.90
CA ASP A 364 -18.50 -5.21 -10.99
C ASP A 364 -17.35 -5.88 -11.78
N GLY A 365 -17.65 -6.52 -12.91
CA GLY A 365 -16.64 -7.09 -13.80
C GLY A 365 -15.67 -6.06 -14.37
N LEU A 366 -16.17 -4.87 -14.75
CA LEU A 366 -15.32 -3.80 -15.28
C LEU A 366 -14.40 -3.21 -14.20
N GLU A 367 -14.91 -2.98 -13.00
CA GLU A 367 -14.08 -2.57 -11.86
C GLU A 367 -13.05 -3.65 -11.51
N LEU A 368 -13.42 -4.93 -11.61
CA LEU A 368 -12.52 -6.06 -11.36
C LEU A 368 -11.34 -6.06 -12.33
N ILE A 369 -11.57 -5.83 -13.63
CA ILE A 369 -10.50 -5.68 -14.63
C ILE A 369 -9.54 -4.55 -14.25
N GLY A 370 -10.07 -3.40 -13.79
CA GLY A 370 -9.23 -2.30 -13.33
C GLY A 370 -8.47 -2.59 -12.03
N THR A 371 -8.88 -3.62 -11.28
CA THR A 371 -8.19 -4.09 -10.07
C THR A 371 -7.38 -5.37 -10.28
N ILE A 372 -7.20 -5.83 -11.52
CA ILE A 372 -6.57 -7.13 -11.84
C ILE A 372 -5.14 -7.25 -11.29
N ILE A 373 -4.41 -6.14 -11.19
CA ILE A 373 -3.06 -6.08 -10.60
C ILE A 373 -3.04 -6.41 -9.11
N LEU A 374 -4.16 -6.30 -8.40
CA LEU A 374 -4.24 -6.80 -7.02
C LEU A 374 -4.09 -8.33 -6.97
N VAL A 375 -4.40 -9.02 -8.08
CA VAL A 375 -4.24 -10.46 -8.25
C VAL A 375 -2.91 -10.81 -8.93
N THR A 376 -2.39 -9.91 -9.78
CA THR A 376 -1.13 -10.12 -10.53
C THR A 376 -0.04 -9.20 -9.96
N PRO A 377 0.90 -9.71 -9.13
CA PRO A 377 1.94 -8.88 -8.52
C PRO A 377 2.73 -8.08 -9.56
N GLY A 378 3.19 -6.89 -9.18
CA GLY A 378 3.89 -5.97 -10.09
C GLY A 378 5.12 -6.60 -10.77
N LEU A 379 5.86 -7.45 -10.04
CA LEU A 379 7.01 -8.17 -10.58
C LEU A 379 6.62 -9.23 -11.63
N VAL A 380 5.46 -9.89 -11.47
CA VAL A 380 4.95 -10.87 -12.45
C VAL A 380 4.59 -10.18 -13.76
N ILE A 381 3.93 -9.02 -13.70
CA ILE A 381 3.61 -8.22 -14.88
C ILE A 381 4.90 -7.71 -15.53
N SER A 382 5.84 -7.21 -14.72
CA SER A 382 7.15 -6.77 -15.19
C SER A 382 7.91 -7.88 -15.92
N THR A 383 7.87 -9.09 -15.37
CA THR A 383 8.48 -10.28 -15.97
C THR A 383 7.83 -10.65 -17.30
N GLY A 384 6.50 -10.73 -17.36
CA GLY A 384 5.81 -11.08 -18.59
C GLY A 384 6.01 -10.02 -19.68
N LEU A 385 6.05 -8.75 -19.31
CA LEU A 385 6.32 -7.66 -20.25
C LEU A 385 7.78 -7.62 -20.69
N PHE A 386 8.73 -7.99 -19.82
CA PHE A 386 10.14 -8.17 -20.17
C PHE A 386 10.32 -9.26 -21.23
N LEU A 387 9.70 -10.43 -21.01
CA LEU A 387 9.74 -11.54 -21.96
C LEU A 387 9.10 -11.16 -23.29
N LEU A 388 7.95 -10.49 -23.26
CA LEU A 388 7.25 -10.04 -24.46
C LEU A 388 8.10 -9.05 -25.27
N LEU A 389 8.60 -7.99 -24.64
CA LEU A 389 9.26 -6.90 -25.36
C LEU A 389 10.60 -7.30 -25.95
N ARG A 390 11.28 -8.28 -25.36
CA ARG A 390 12.56 -8.80 -25.83
C ARG A 390 12.49 -9.36 -27.25
N GLU A 391 11.35 -9.88 -27.67
CA GLU A 391 11.16 -10.43 -29.02
C GLU A 391 11.03 -9.33 -30.09
N PHE A 392 10.60 -8.12 -29.71
CA PHE A 392 10.26 -7.05 -30.66
C PHE A 392 11.24 -5.86 -30.63
N THR A 393 11.82 -5.56 -29.47
CA THR A 393 12.57 -4.31 -29.24
C THR A 393 13.68 -4.50 -28.21
N ASP A 394 14.63 -3.56 -28.18
CA ASP A 394 15.55 -3.48 -27.05
C ASP A 394 14.79 -3.11 -25.77
N VAL A 395 14.83 -4.04 -24.82
CA VAL A 395 14.09 -3.98 -23.57
C VAL A 395 14.58 -2.84 -22.68
N PHE A 396 15.88 -2.52 -22.73
CA PHE A 396 16.45 -1.46 -21.90
C PHE A 396 16.15 -0.08 -22.48
N ALA A 397 16.05 0.05 -23.81
CA ALA A 397 15.62 1.29 -24.45
C ALA A 397 14.15 1.64 -24.13
N SER A 398 13.31 0.63 -23.92
CA SER A 398 11.88 0.78 -23.58
C SER A 398 11.59 0.80 -22.07
N ALA A 399 12.62 0.61 -21.22
CA ALA A 399 12.51 0.46 -19.77
C ALA A 399 11.72 1.59 -19.10
N PHE A 400 11.92 2.85 -19.52
CA PHE A 400 11.19 4.00 -18.99
C PHE A 400 9.68 3.84 -19.13
N TRP A 401 9.20 3.54 -20.35
CA TRP A 401 7.77 3.41 -20.64
C TRP A 401 7.16 2.18 -19.99
N VAL A 402 7.93 1.10 -19.88
CA VAL A 402 7.50 -0.12 -19.19
C VAL A 402 7.29 0.12 -17.71
N VAL A 403 8.25 0.75 -17.02
CA VAL A 403 8.13 1.06 -15.59
C VAL A 403 6.95 2.02 -15.36
N VAL A 404 6.73 3.01 -16.24
CA VAL A 404 5.55 3.87 -16.20
C VAL A 404 4.25 3.07 -16.32
N ALA A 405 4.17 2.14 -17.27
CA ALA A 405 2.97 1.33 -17.50
C ALA A 405 2.68 0.40 -16.31
N VAL A 406 3.70 -0.31 -15.80
CA VAL A 406 3.54 -1.19 -14.63
C VAL A 406 3.13 -0.39 -13.40
N ASN A 407 3.75 0.76 -13.14
CA ASN A 407 3.37 1.61 -12.00
C ASN A 407 1.96 2.20 -12.15
N ALA A 408 1.53 2.56 -13.36
CA ALA A 408 0.17 3.03 -13.61
C ALA A 408 -0.85 1.93 -13.30
N LEU A 409 -0.55 0.70 -13.71
CA LEU A 409 -1.33 -0.49 -13.42
C LEU A 409 -1.36 -0.78 -11.90
N MET A 410 -0.23 -0.71 -11.19
CA MET A 410 -0.16 -0.86 -9.73
C MET A 410 -0.95 0.20 -8.95
N ALA A 411 -0.99 1.43 -9.46
CA ALA A 411 -1.75 2.53 -8.85
C ALA A 411 -3.27 2.45 -9.09
N LEU A 412 -3.69 1.83 -10.19
CA LEU A 412 -5.09 1.79 -10.64
C LEU A 412 -6.10 1.25 -9.59
N PRO A 413 -5.83 0.16 -8.85
CA PRO A 413 -6.74 -0.34 -7.82
C PRO A 413 -7.01 0.69 -6.72
N TYR A 414 -6.01 1.49 -6.37
CA TYR A 414 -6.14 2.54 -5.35
C TYR A 414 -7.01 3.69 -5.87
N VAL A 415 -6.86 4.08 -7.14
CA VAL A 415 -7.73 5.07 -7.79
C VAL A 415 -9.18 4.58 -7.79
N ILE A 416 -9.42 3.35 -8.24
CA ILE A 416 -10.77 2.78 -8.32
C ILE A 416 -11.41 2.68 -6.94
N LYS A 417 -10.71 2.11 -5.94
CA LYS A 417 -11.25 1.98 -4.57
C LYS A 417 -11.51 3.33 -3.89
N THR A 418 -10.67 4.33 -4.14
CA THR A 418 -10.83 5.67 -3.55
C THR A 418 -12.00 6.42 -4.18
N LEU A 419 -12.22 6.27 -5.48
CA LEU A 419 -13.18 7.07 -6.23
C LEU A 419 -14.54 6.38 -6.46
N SER A 420 -14.63 5.04 -6.40
CA SER A 420 -15.85 4.28 -6.73
C SER A 420 -17.08 4.74 -5.94
N GLN A 421 -16.97 4.78 -4.61
CA GLN A 421 -18.08 5.16 -3.72
C GLN A 421 -18.45 6.65 -3.85
N PRO A 422 -17.51 7.62 -3.77
CA PRO A 422 -17.84 9.04 -3.98
C PRO A 422 -18.50 9.32 -5.33
N MET A 423 -18.01 8.71 -6.42
CA MET A 423 -18.59 8.92 -7.75
C MET A 423 -19.98 8.31 -7.90
N LEU A 424 -20.24 7.15 -7.30
CA LEU A 424 -21.54 6.51 -7.30
C LEU A 424 -22.56 7.30 -6.48
N HIS A 425 -22.19 7.70 -5.26
CA HIS A 425 -23.06 8.47 -4.37
C HIS A 425 -23.46 9.81 -4.99
N LEU A 426 -22.49 10.52 -5.59
CA LEU A 426 -22.75 11.78 -6.31
C LEU A 426 -23.78 11.58 -7.45
N ALA A 427 -23.66 10.48 -8.22
CA ALA A 427 -24.59 10.20 -9.29
C ALA A 427 -25.98 9.80 -8.78
N GLN A 428 -26.09 9.04 -7.69
CA GLN A 428 -27.40 8.70 -7.13
C GLN A 428 -28.12 9.94 -6.60
N GLN A 429 -27.39 10.84 -5.95
CA GLN A 429 -27.97 12.03 -5.30
C GLN A 429 -28.29 13.17 -6.30
N TYR A 430 -27.36 13.50 -7.20
CA TYR A 430 -27.47 14.72 -8.01
C TYR A 430 -27.89 14.50 -9.47
N ASN A 431 -27.87 13.25 -9.97
CA ASN A 431 -28.22 13.00 -11.38
C ASN A 431 -29.70 13.32 -11.69
N PRO A 432 -30.70 12.99 -10.83
CA PRO A 432 -32.09 13.39 -11.07
C PRO A 432 -32.27 14.92 -11.07
N LEU A 433 -31.59 15.62 -10.15
CA LEU A 433 -31.64 17.09 -10.05
C LEU A 433 -30.98 17.77 -11.26
N CYS A 434 -29.87 17.24 -11.76
CA CYS A 434 -29.25 17.75 -12.98
C CYS A 434 -30.17 17.56 -14.20
N GLN A 435 -30.93 16.46 -14.24
CA GLN A 435 -31.87 16.19 -15.32
C GLN A 435 -33.08 17.13 -15.28
N SER A 436 -33.63 17.43 -14.10
CA SER A 436 -34.75 18.37 -13.96
C SER A 436 -34.36 19.81 -14.28
N LEU A 437 -33.13 20.22 -13.93
CA LEU A 437 -32.59 21.54 -14.24
C LEU A 437 -32.02 21.68 -15.66
N GLY A 438 -32.08 20.61 -16.48
CA GLY A 438 -31.51 20.62 -17.83
C GLY A 438 -29.98 20.79 -17.87
N MET A 439 -29.28 20.65 -16.73
CA MET A 439 -27.83 20.83 -16.63
C MET A 439 -27.09 19.70 -17.35
N ARG A 440 -26.39 20.03 -18.42
CA ARG A 440 -25.64 19.11 -19.29
C ARG A 440 -24.25 19.66 -19.60
N GLY A 441 -23.31 18.77 -19.95
CA GLY A 441 -22.00 19.20 -20.44
C GLY A 441 -21.12 19.84 -19.37
N LEU A 442 -20.32 20.82 -19.77
CA LEU A 442 -19.25 21.41 -18.95
C LEU A 442 -19.77 22.08 -17.66
N SER A 443 -20.98 22.61 -17.67
CA SER A 443 -21.60 23.21 -16.48
C SER A 443 -21.82 22.18 -15.37
N ARG A 444 -22.31 20.98 -15.72
CA ARG A 444 -22.44 19.85 -14.77
C ARG A 444 -21.07 19.39 -14.25
N LEU A 445 -20.09 19.27 -15.15
CA LEU A 445 -18.74 18.84 -14.77
C LEU A 445 -18.11 19.81 -13.77
N TYR A 446 -18.14 21.10 -14.06
CA TYR A 446 -17.46 22.10 -13.23
C TYR A 446 -18.20 22.38 -11.92
N LEU A 447 -19.53 22.54 -11.96
CA LEU A 447 -20.32 22.97 -10.81
C LEU A 447 -20.66 21.84 -9.84
N VAL A 448 -20.86 20.62 -10.34
CA VAL A 448 -21.28 19.47 -9.52
C VAL A 448 -20.13 18.50 -9.33
N GLU A 449 -19.62 17.91 -10.42
CA GLU A 449 -18.67 16.79 -10.32
C GLU A 449 -17.30 17.23 -9.80
N TRP A 450 -16.70 18.28 -10.37
CA TRP A 450 -15.38 18.75 -9.96
C TRP A 450 -15.36 19.26 -8.51
N ARG A 451 -16.36 20.06 -8.10
CA ARG A 451 -16.44 20.59 -6.73
C ARG A 451 -16.56 19.49 -5.67
N ALA A 452 -17.30 18.43 -5.98
CA ALA A 452 -17.48 17.30 -5.07
C ALA A 452 -16.31 16.30 -5.11
N LEU A 453 -15.74 16.04 -6.30
CA LEU A 453 -14.73 15.00 -6.51
C LEU A 453 -13.29 15.48 -6.37
N ARG A 454 -13.00 16.79 -6.36
CA ARG A 454 -11.62 17.31 -6.22
C ARG A 454 -10.87 16.74 -5.02
N LYS A 455 -11.56 16.51 -3.88
CA LYS A 455 -10.97 15.97 -2.66
C LYS A 455 -10.65 14.47 -2.80
N PRO A 456 -11.60 13.60 -3.17
CA PRO A 456 -11.30 12.21 -3.50
C PRO A 456 -10.24 12.03 -4.60
N ILE A 457 -10.26 12.86 -5.65
CA ILE A 457 -9.28 12.81 -6.75
C ILE A 457 -7.89 13.18 -6.24
N ALA A 458 -7.77 14.21 -5.40
CA ALA A 458 -6.51 14.56 -4.73
C ALA A 458 -5.94 13.39 -3.94
N GLN A 459 -6.78 12.73 -3.14
CA GLN A 459 -6.36 11.60 -2.32
C GLN A 459 -5.89 10.42 -3.18
N ALA A 460 -6.64 10.09 -4.24
CA ALA A 460 -6.24 9.06 -5.19
C ALA A 460 -4.92 9.42 -5.90
N MET A 461 -4.73 10.69 -6.28
CA MET A 461 -3.50 11.19 -6.89
C MET A 461 -2.31 11.07 -5.94
N ALA A 462 -2.43 11.54 -4.68
CA ALA A 462 -1.36 11.46 -3.68
C ALA A 462 -0.91 10.03 -3.45
N ILE A 463 -1.86 9.12 -3.21
CA ILE A 463 -1.57 7.70 -2.94
C ILE A 463 -0.90 7.05 -4.15
N SER A 464 -1.43 7.28 -5.35
CA SER A 464 -0.88 6.73 -6.60
C SER A 464 0.53 7.23 -6.88
N PHE A 465 0.75 8.52 -6.69
CA PHE A 465 2.05 9.14 -6.91
C PHE A 465 3.10 8.58 -5.97
N VAL A 466 2.81 8.53 -4.66
CA VAL A 466 3.79 8.06 -3.69
C VAL A 466 4.06 6.55 -3.83
N LEU A 467 3.02 5.76 -4.13
CA LEU A 467 3.20 4.33 -4.44
C LEU A 467 4.17 4.14 -5.60
N SER A 468 4.01 4.91 -6.69
CA SER A 468 4.91 4.83 -7.84
C SER A 468 6.31 5.37 -7.54
N LEU A 469 6.44 6.40 -6.70
CA LEU A 469 7.74 6.96 -6.29
C LEU A 469 8.57 5.95 -5.51
N GLY A 470 7.90 5.09 -4.73
CA GLY A 470 8.51 4.07 -3.88
C GLY A 470 8.65 2.68 -4.51
N ASP A 471 8.29 2.50 -5.78
CA ASP A 471 8.39 1.19 -6.43
C ASP A 471 9.85 0.78 -6.67
N LEU A 472 10.16 -0.45 -6.25
CA LEU A 472 11.41 -1.14 -6.58
C LEU A 472 11.17 -2.31 -7.54
N GLY A 473 9.96 -2.84 -7.62
CA GLY A 473 9.69 -4.12 -8.30
C GLY A 473 9.95 -4.06 -9.79
N ALA A 474 9.34 -3.11 -10.49
CA ALA A 474 9.51 -2.97 -11.94
C ALA A 474 10.92 -2.48 -12.26
N ILE A 475 11.39 -1.44 -11.56
CA ILE A 475 12.70 -0.84 -11.85
C ILE A 475 13.88 -1.77 -11.54
N ALA A 476 13.79 -2.69 -10.58
CA ALA A 476 14.88 -3.63 -10.32
C ALA A 476 15.17 -4.55 -11.52
N LEU A 477 14.14 -4.88 -12.31
CA LEU A 477 14.24 -5.77 -13.46
C LEU A 477 14.72 -5.03 -14.71
N PHE A 478 14.18 -3.84 -14.97
CA PHE A 478 14.48 -3.04 -16.18
C PHE A 478 15.61 -2.02 -15.98
N GLY A 479 15.99 -1.73 -14.74
CA GLY A 479 17.01 -0.73 -14.42
C GLY A 479 18.40 -1.08 -14.93
N SER A 480 19.14 -0.05 -15.33
CA SER A 480 20.53 -0.11 -15.81
C SER A 480 21.39 0.93 -15.09
N GLN A 481 22.64 1.13 -15.50
CA GLN A 481 23.47 2.22 -14.96
C GLN A 481 22.96 3.60 -15.41
N ASP A 482 22.45 3.69 -16.64
CA ASP A 482 21.95 4.94 -17.22
C ASP A 482 20.49 5.25 -16.85
N PHE A 483 19.72 4.21 -16.51
CA PHE A 483 18.32 4.33 -16.13
C PHE A 483 18.07 3.77 -14.73
N GLN A 484 18.10 4.67 -13.74
CA GLN A 484 17.82 4.37 -12.34
C GLN A 484 16.76 5.31 -11.77
N THR A 485 16.01 4.81 -10.80
CA THR A 485 15.11 5.60 -9.96
C THR A 485 15.72 5.78 -8.57
N LEU A 486 15.23 6.74 -7.80
CA LEU A 486 15.70 7.00 -6.45
C LEU A 486 15.58 5.77 -5.50
N PRO A 487 14.51 4.96 -5.53
CA PRO A 487 14.49 3.68 -4.81
C PRO A 487 15.61 2.72 -5.23
N LEU A 488 15.83 2.51 -6.54
CA LEU A 488 16.90 1.61 -6.99
C LEU A 488 18.29 2.14 -6.62
N TYR A 489 18.50 3.45 -6.72
CA TYR A 489 19.74 4.10 -6.32
C TYR A 489 20.01 3.93 -4.82
N LEU A 490 19.00 4.15 -3.98
CA LEU A 490 19.08 3.88 -2.53
C LEU A 490 19.43 2.41 -2.26
N PHE A 491 18.78 1.48 -2.97
CA PHE A 491 19.06 0.05 -2.84
C PHE A 491 20.52 -0.29 -3.18
N GLN A 492 21.06 0.23 -4.29
CA GLN A 492 22.46 0.00 -4.69
C GLN A 492 23.47 0.57 -3.67
N LEU A 493 23.18 1.73 -3.07
CA LEU A 493 24.01 2.29 -2.01
C LEU A 493 24.00 1.42 -0.74
N MET A 494 22.84 0.86 -0.38
CA MET A 494 22.74 -0.09 0.73
C MET A 494 23.47 -1.40 0.44
N ASP A 495 23.33 -1.94 -0.77
CA ASP A 495 23.96 -3.19 -1.21
C ASP A 495 25.50 -3.08 -1.29
N SER A 496 26.00 -1.90 -1.67
CA SER A 496 27.44 -1.57 -1.65
C SER A 496 27.97 -1.12 -0.29
N TYR A 497 27.19 -1.26 0.79
CA TYR A 497 27.53 -0.88 2.17
C TYR A 497 27.87 0.62 2.37
N GLN A 498 27.48 1.50 1.44
CA GLN A 498 27.65 2.95 1.53
C GLN A 498 26.53 3.59 2.37
N MET A 499 26.46 3.20 3.65
CA MET A 499 25.32 3.54 4.53
C MET A 499 25.14 5.04 4.78
N GLU A 500 26.22 5.82 4.78
CA GLU A 500 26.14 7.28 4.91
C GLU A 500 25.50 7.94 3.69
N ALA A 501 25.91 7.55 2.47
CA ALA A 501 25.29 8.03 1.23
C ALA A 501 23.84 7.54 1.11
N ALA A 502 23.58 6.28 1.46
CA ALA A 502 22.25 5.70 1.51
C ALA A 502 21.33 6.48 2.46
N ALA A 503 21.85 6.97 3.60
CA ALA A 503 21.08 7.79 4.53
C ALA A 503 20.56 9.09 3.90
N VAL A 504 21.40 9.76 3.12
CA VAL A 504 21.02 10.99 2.40
C VAL A 504 19.97 10.67 1.34
N ALA A 505 20.16 9.61 0.55
CA ALA A 505 19.18 9.18 -0.45
C ALA A 505 17.82 8.78 0.19
N ALA A 506 17.84 8.08 1.32
CA ALA A 506 16.65 7.72 2.08
C ALA A 506 15.94 8.95 2.66
N LEU A 507 16.68 9.93 3.16
CA LEU A 507 16.15 11.22 3.61
C LEU A 507 15.48 11.98 2.47
N LEU A 508 16.13 12.08 1.30
CA LEU A 508 15.56 12.75 0.14
C LEU A 508 14.29 12.05 -0.35
N LEU A 509 14.29 10.72 -0.41
CA LEU A 509 13.11 9.93 -0.78
C LEU A 509 11.97 10.10 0.24
N LEU A 510 12.29 10.17 1.55
CA LEU A 510 11.33 10.48 2.61
C LEU A 510 10.75 11.89 2.47
N LEU A 511 11.60 12.90 2.24
CA LEU A 511 11.16 14.28 2.10
C LEU A 511 10.33 14.49 0.83
N LEU A 512 10.69 13.84 -0.28
CA LEU A 512 9.91 13.88 -1.52
C LEU A 512 8.54 13.22 -1.34
N SER A 513 8.49 12.01 -0.75
CA SER A 513 7.22 11.30 -0.51
C SER A 513 6.29 12.06 0.45
N LEU A 514 6.81 12.52 1.60
CA LEU A 514 6.03 13.31 2.56
C LEU A 514 5.67 14.70 2.04
N GLY A 515 6.61 15.38 1.37
CA GLY A 515 6.39 16.69 0.78
C GLY A 515 5.26 16.67 -0.24
N ILE A 516 5.27 15.69 -1.15
CA ILE A 516 4.21 15.59 -2.17
C ILE A 516 2.89 15.18 -1.54
N PHE A 517 2.89 14.22 -0.60
CA PHE A 517 1.68 13.82 0.11
C PHE A 517 1.03 15.03 0.83
N THR A 518 1.82 15.81 1.57
CA THR A 518 1.35 16.99 2.31
C THR A 518 0.92 18.14 1.39
N VAL A 519 1.60 18.36 0.27
CA VAL A 519 1.21 19.36 -0.73
C VAL A 519 -0.13 18.99 -1.38
N VAL A 520 -0.31 17.73 -1.78
CA VAL A 520 -1.58 17.29 -2.38
C VAL A 520 -2.70 17.31 -1.34
N GLU A 521 -2.43 16.93 -0.08
CA GLU A 521 -3.39 17.01 1.02
C GLU A 521 -3.79 18.48 1.28
N SER A 522 -2.83 19.38 1.44
CA SER A 522 -3.06 20.78 1.81
C SER A 522 -3.71 21.62 0.70
N LEU A 523 -3.28 21.49 -0.56
CA LEU A 523 -3.82 22.27 -1.68
C LEU A 523 -5.29 21.95 -1.97
N LEU A 524 -5.74 20.73 -1.68
CA LEU A 524 -7.05 20.24 -2.10
C LEU A 524 -8.04 20.04 -0.93
N LEU A 525 -7.58 19.89 0.32
CA LEU A 525 -8.44 19.77 1.51
C LEU A 525 -8.69 21.09 2.25
N SER A 526 -7.83 22.11 2.11
CA SER A 526 -7.87 23.37 2.88
C SER A 526 -9.07 24.29 2.62
N ARG A 527 -9.94 24.00 1.65
CA ARG A 527 -11.15 24.81 1.39
C ARG A 527 -12.43 24.13 1.90
N THR A 528 -12.54 24.04 3.22
CA THR A 528 -13.85 23.95 3.89
C THR A 528 -13.89 25.05 4.96
N PRO A 529 -14.73 26.09 4.81
CA PRO A 529 -14.95 27.02 5.91
C PRO A 529 -15.55 26.22 7.06
N SER A 530 -14.93 26.32 8.23
CA SER A 530 -15.50 25.85 9.48
C SER A 530 -16.79 26.63 9.76
N SER A 531 -17.94 26.14 9.30
CA SER A 531 -19.25 26.66 9.74
C SER A 531 -19.59 26.11 11.13
N THR A 532 -18.75 26.44 12.10
CA THR A 532 -19.00 26.28 13.53
C THR A 532 -18.44 27.49 14.26
N ARG A 533 -18.88 28.70 13.88
CA ARG A 533 -18.96 29.84 14.80
C ARG A 533 -20.40 29.89 15.31
N THR A 534 -20.59 29.26 16.47
CA THR A 534 -21.46 29.69 17.57
C THR A 534 -22.63 30.58 17.22
N ALA A 535 -23.84 30.00 17.29
CA ALA A 535 -25.00 30.73 17.80
C ALA A 535 -24.71 31.13 19.26
N ASN A 536 -24.79 32.43 19.55
CA ASN A 536 -25.26 33.03 20.80
C ASN A 536 -25.25 34.55 20.62
N GLY A 537 -26.41 35.06 20.24
CA GLY A 537 -26.87 36.44 20.36
C GLY A 537 -28.36 36.35 20.59
#